data_AF-A0A1I0ML55-F1
#
_entry.id   AF-A0A1I0ML55-F1
#
_cell.length_a   1.000
_cell.length_b   1.000
_cell.length_c   1.000
_cell.angle_alpha   90.00
_cell.angle_beta   90.00
_cell.angle_gamma   90.00
#
_symmetry.space_group_name_H-M   'P 1'
#
loop_
_entity.id
_entity.type
_entity.pdbx_description
1 polymer ?
#
loop_
_entity_poly.entity_id
_entity_poly.type
_entity_poly.pdbx_seq_one_letter_code
_entity_poly.pdbx_strand_id
1 'polypeptide(L)'
;MKRILFSMLAASGLCTAQTTITKAFNDPVAGETVNNVTINGTVDNSATGANTTFNNASLTQGAAATTTYSTPTTGDVTTFPSSTLKMVSSGNTFMYKQSTSKLEITGLITPDATLNLSANNGTFISYPAAFGYTETDQAQGTFTSTTANGLCKGTINVSADASGTLILGSSTYPNVLRIKSVQNFSLYLPNDTTFMFPIGTIVNTAYSYYDSAHKFPLLSTTQVIINVPLAGINNQTTNGAQALNLTTLSTGDLTARKKGLKIYPNPAQDFIEFKGKTENYSTAKIYSLDGKLIKTSDVKAGKVQISELPPAAYFIEVSAKDNKKPEASKFIKK
;
A
#
# COMPACT_ATOMS: atom_id res chain seq x y z
N MET A 1 29.14 51.30 -31.74
CA MET A 1 29.26 49.96 -31.11
C MET A 1 27.98 49.66 -30.35
N LYS A 2 27.07 48.86 -30.94
CA LYS A 2 25.79 48.48 -30.31
C LYS A 2 26.01 47.20 -29.52
N ARG A 3 25.83 47.26 -28.20
CA ARG A 3 25.91 46.10 -27.30
C ARG A 3 24.68 45.22 -27.52
N ILE A 4 24.89 44.02 -28.03
CA ILE A 4 23.88 42.97 -28.11
C ILE A 4 23.71 42.41 -26.69
N LEU A 5 22.55 42.66 -26.10
CA LEU A 5 22.14 42.05 -24.84
C LEU A 5 21.67 40.62 -25.16
N PHE A 6 22.43 39.62 -24.74
CA PHE A 6 22.07 38.21 -24.88
C PHE A 6 21.02 37.86 -23.83
N SER A 7 19.77 37.67 -24.26
CA SER A 7 18.70 37.14 -23.43
C SER A 7 18.91 35.63 -23.24
N MET A 8 19.49 35.20 -22.12
CA MET A 8 19.42 33.81 -21.69
C MET A 8 18.01 33.52 -21.16
N LEU A 9 17.15 32.95 -22.02
CA LEU A 9 15.89 32.36 -21.62
C LEU A 9 16.22 31.03 -20.93
N ALA A 10 16.11 31.00 -19.60
CA ALA A 10 16.25 29.77 -18.82
C ALA A 10 15.06 28.85 -19.15
N ALA A 11 15.28 27.88 -20.02
CA ALA A 11 14.41 26.73 -20.16
C ALA A 11 14.65 25.81 -18.95
N SER A 12 14.03 26.12 -17.81
CA SER A 12 13.84 25.14 -16.74
C SER A 12 12.81 24.13 -17.22
N GLY A 13 13.23 23.19 -18.07
CA GLY A 13 12.47 21.98 -18.31
C GLY A 13 12.18 21.32 -16.96
N LEU A 14 10.97 20.80 -16.80
CA LEU A 14 10.57 20.02 -15.63
C LEU A 14 11.43 18.75 -15.56
N CYS A 15 12.66 18.87 -15.08
CA CYS A 15 13.44 17.72 -14.62
C CYS A 15 12.70 17.22 -13.38
N THR A 16 11.81 16.24 -13.54
CA THR A 16 11.30 15.50 -12.40
C THR A 16 12.50 14.84 -11.74
N ALA A 17 12.82 15.25 -10.52
CA ALA A 17 13.92 14.67 -9.77
C ALA A 17 13.75 13.15 -9.68
N GLN A 18 14.84 12.42 -9.90
CA GLN A 18 14.84 10.96 -9.78
C GLN A 18 14.44 10.56 -8.35
N THR A 19 13.54 9.60 -8.22
CA THR A 19 13.07 9.12 -6.90
C THR A 19 14.25 8.70 -6.05
N THR A 20 14.27 9.20 -4.81
CA THR A 20 15.25 8.87 -3.79
C THR A 20 14.51 8.40 -2.55
N ILE A 21 14.88 7.24 -2.03
CA ILE A 21 14.31 6.70 -0.80
C ILE A 21 15.02 7.34 0.38
N THR A 22 14.26 8.01 1.25
CA THR A 22 14.82 8.77 2.37
C THR A 22 14.33 8.24 3.70
N LYS A 23 15.16 8.39 4.74
CA LYS A 23 14.80 8.02 6.12
C LYS A 23 13.56 8.77 6.61
N ALA A 24 13.41 10.05 6.26
CA ALA A 24 12.33 10.89 6.75
C ALA A 24 10.96 10.50 6.16
N PHE A 25 10.92 10.07 4.89
CA PHE A 25 9.69 9.74 4.21
C PHE A 25 9.38 8.24 4.22
N ASN A 26 10.36 7.39 3.90
CA ASN A 26 10.13 5.98 3.59
C ASN A 26 10.33 5.02 4.76
N ASP A 27 10.92 5.46 5.87
CA ASP A 27 11.15 4.57 7.02
C ASP A 27 9.82 4.28 7.75
N PRO A 28 9.44 3.02 7.94
CA PRO A 28 8.20 2.66 8.61
C PRO A 28 8.22 3.06 10.09
N VAL A 29 7.06 3.43 10.63
CA VAL A 29 6.92 3.72 12.07
C VAL A 29 5.82 2.88 12.70
N ALA A 30 5.95 2.61 13.99
CA ALA A 30 4.95 1.86 14.74
C ALA A 30 3.59 2.56 14.69
N GLY A 31 2.52 1.79 14.51
CA GLY A 31 1.14 2.27 14.32
C GLY A 31 0.71 2.35 12.85
N GLU A 32 1.63 2.26 11.89
CA GLU A 32 1.27 2.30 10.48
C GLU A 32 0.63 1.00 9.99
N THR A 33 -0.32 1.14 9.08
CA THR A 33 -0.95 0.03 8.35
C THR A 33 -0.88 0.31 6.86
N VAL A 34 -0.37 -0.65 6.11
CA VAL A 34 -0.21 -0.59 4.65
C VAL A 34 -1.22 -1.53 4.02
N ASN A 35 -2.11 -0.96 3.21
CA ASN A 35 -3.13 -1.70 2.49
C ASN A 35 -2.50 -2.35 1.26
N ASN A 36 -1.89 -3.51 1.43
CA ASN A 36 -1.40 -4.31 0.32
C ASN A 36 -2.46 -5.32 -0.14
N VAL A 37 -2.31 -5.77 -1.38
CA VAL A 37 -3.02 -6.92 -1.96
C VAL A 37 -2.00 -7.90 -2.52
N THR A 38 -2.34 -9.19 -2.53
CA THR A 38 -1.55 -10.17 -3.28
C THR A 38 -1.64 -9.88 -4.77
N ILE A 39 -0.65 -10.34 -5.52
CA ILE A 39 -0.63 -10.25 -6.98
C ILE A 39 -0.96 -11.61 -7.59
N ASN A 40 -1.87 -11.60 -8.57
CA ASN A 40 -2.14 -12.73 -9.43
C ASN A 40 -1.36 -12.56 -10.74
N GLY A 41 -0.59 -13.57 -11.12
CA GLY A 41 0.30 -13.57 -12.28
C GLY A 41 1.78 -13.57 -11.89
N THR A 42 2.64 -13.65 -12.90
CA THR A 42 4.10 -13.66 -12.72
C THR A 42 4.66 -12.27 -12.94
N VAL A 43 5.29 -11.69 -11.91
CA VAL A 43 5.92 -10.38 -12.01
C VAL A 43 7.18 -10.47 -12.87
N ASP A 44 7.30 -9.59 -13.85
CA ASP A 44 8.51 -9.39 -14.63
C ASP A 44 9.44 -8.38 -13.94
N ASN A 45 10.62 -8.87 -13.53
CA ASN A 45 11.70 -8.07 -12.94
C ASN A 45 12.93 -7.98 -13.87
N SER A 46 12.82 -8.39 -15.14
CA SER A 46 13.94 -8.49 -16.08
C SER A 46 14.53 -7.15 -16.50
N ALA A 47 13.74 -6.08 -16.47
CA ALA A 47 14.18 -4.74 -16.86
C ALA A 47 15.29 -4.23 -15.92
N THR A 48 16.36 -3.63 -16.47
CA THR A 48 17.51 -3.11 -15.71
C THR A 48 17.92 -1.72 -16.19
N GLY A 49 18.70 -1.01 -15.37
CA GLY A 49 19.28 0.29 -15.74
C GLY A 49 18.32 1.48 -15.62
N ALA A 50 18.76 2.63 -16.13
CA ALA A 50 18.00 3.88 -16.09
C ALA A 50 16.99 3.98 -17.24
N ASN A 51 15.89 4.71 -16.98
CA ASN A 51 14.81 4.99 -17.94
C ASN A 51 14.18 3.74 -18.56
N THR A 52 14.10 2.65 -17.80
CA THR A 52 13.52 1.39 -18.27
C THR A 52 11.99 1.36 -18.11
N THR A 53 11.33 0.39 -18.73
CA THR A 53 9.89 0.14 -18.53
C THR A 53 9.72 -1.17 -17.78
N PHE A 54 9.20 -1.12 -16.57
CA PHE A 54 8.80 -2.30 -15.81
C PHE A 54 7.39 -2.70 -16.24
N ASN A 55 7.29 -3.54 -17.27
CA ASN A 55 6.00 -3.92 -17.85
C ASN A 55 5.34 -5.07 -17.07
N ASN A 56 4.42 -4.72 -16.19
CA ASN A 56 3.61 -5.63 -15.39
C ASN A 56 2.10 -5.40 -15.63
N ALA A 57 1.73 -5.04 -16.86
CA ALA A 57 0.35 -4.72 -17.25
C ALA A 57 -0.63 -5.91 -17.15
N SER A 58 -0.12 -7.14 -17.24
CA SER A 58 -0.93 -8.36 -17.17
C SER A 58 -1.31 -8.78 -15.74
N LEU A 59 -0.69 -8.17 -14.73
CA LEU A 59 -0.95 -8.51 -13.33
C LEU A 59 -2.31 -8.00 -12.88
N THR A 60 -2.97 -8.79 -12.03
CA THR A 60 -4.24 -8.40 -11.39
C THR A 60 -4.12 -8.48 -9.88
N GLN A 61 -4.93 -7.69 -9.17
CA GLN A 61 -4.97 -7.71 -7.71
C GLN A 61 -5.72 -8.95 -7.21
N GLY A 62 -5.19 -9.57 -6.15
CA GLY A 62 -5.76 -10.70 -5.46
C GLY A 62 -6.36 -10.31 -4.10
N ALA A 63 -6.20 -11.18 -3.11
CA ALA A 63 -6.75 -10.98 -1.77
C ALA A 63 -6.03 -9.86 -1.02
N ALA A 64 -6.69 -9.29 -0.01
CA ALA A 64 -6.06 -8.34 0.89
C ALA A 64 -4.87 -8.99 1.63
N ALA A 65 -3.75 -8.28 1.68
CA ALA A 65 -2.49 -8.72 2.28
C ALA A 65 -1.92 -7.63 3.18
N THR A 66 -2.76 -7.07 4.06
CA THR A 66 -2.41 -5.92 4.92
C THR A 66 -1.11 -6.16 5.68
N THR A 67 -0.24 -5.15 5.67
CA THR A 67 0.99 -5.10 6.46
C THR A 67 0.80 -4.12 7.61
N THR A 68 1.17 -4.52 8.83
CA THR A 68 1.06 -3.65 10.02
C THR A 68 2.42 -3.48 10.67
N TYR A 69 2.67 -2.29 11.21
CA TYR A 69 3.87 -1.96 11.96
C TYR A 69 3.51 -1.62 13.40
N SER A 70 4.24 -2.18 14.35
CA SER A 70 3.99 -2.03 15.79
C SER A 70 5.30 -2.01 16.57
N THR A 71 5.23 -1.62 17.84
CA THR A 71 6.37 -1.72 18.75
C THR A 71 6.56 -3.17 19.18
N PRO A 72 7.79 -3.73 19.15
CA PRO A 72 8.11 -5.04 19.72
C PRO A 72 7.64 -5.18 21.18
N THR A 73 7.12 -6.35 21.54
CA THR A 73 6.81 -6.67 22.94
C THR A 73 8.08 -6.95 23.73
N THR A 74 8.00 -7.00 25.06
CA THR A 74 9.13 -7.39 25.93
C THR A 74 9.64 -8.80 25.62
N GLY A 75 8.73 -9.73 25.28
CA GLY A 75 9.09 -11.07 24.82
C GLY A 75 9.83 -11.03 23.47
N ASP A 76 9.32 -10.25 22.51
CA ASP A 76 9.97 -10.10 21.21
C ASP A 76 11.41 -9.58 21.36
N VAL A 77 11.63 -8.55 22.19
CA VAL A 77 12.97 -7.97 22.43
C VAL A 77 13.91 -8.93 23.17
N THR A 78 13.37 -9.85 23.96
CA THR A 78 14.17 -10.91 24.61
C THR A 78 14.70 -11.90 23.57
N THR A 79 13.85 -12.28 22.60
CA THR A 79 14.24 -13.21 21.53
C THR A 79 15.07 -12.53 20.45
N PHE A 80 14.74 -11.31 20.06
CA PHE A 80 15.42 -10.51 19.05
C PHE A 80 15.97 -9.23 19.70
N PRO A 81 17.17 -9.29 20.30
CA PRO A 81 17.76 -8.15 20.96
C PRO A 81 17.89 -6.95 20.01
N SER A 82 17.70 -5.74 20.54
CA SER A 82 17.81 -4.45 19.84
C SER A 82 16.74 -4.15 18.77
N SER A 83 15.74 -5.01 18.57
CA SER A 83 14.60 -4.67 17.71
C SER A 83 13.83 -3.47 18.24
N THR A 84 13.56 -2.51 17.37
CA THR A 84 12.79 -1.28 17.65
C THR A 84 11.43 -1.28 16.94
N LEU A 85 11.24 -2.14 15.94
CA LEU A 85 10.04 -2.18 15.12
C LEU A 85 9.66 -3.62 14.77
N LYS A 86 8.36 -3.91 14.79
CA LYS A 86 7.77 -5.20 14.42
C LYS A 86 6.84 -5.00 13.23
N MET A 87 7.07 -5.73 12.15
CA MET A 87 6.20 -5.78 10.98
C MET A 87 5.49 -7.12 10.91
N VAL A 88 4.18 -7.13 10.70
CA VAL A 88 3.41 -8.35 10.42
C VAL A 88 2.78 -8.23 9.03
N SER A 89 3.07 -9.19 8.16
CA SER A 89 2.54 -9.24 6.79
C SER A 89 2.33 -10.69 6.33
N SER A 90 1.14 -11.00 5.81
CA SER A 90 0.79 -12.33 5.27
C SER A 90 1.18 -13.52 6.17
N GLY A 91 0.96 -13.40 7.49
CA GLY A 91 1.28 -14.45 8.47
C GLY A 91 2.75 -14.53 8.89
N ASN A 92 3.63 -13.70 8.29
CA ASN A 92 5.03 -13.58 8.68
C ASN A 92 5.23 -12.37 9.61
N THR A 93 6.16 -12.50 10.55
CA THR A 93 6.60 -11.41 11.42
C THR A 93 8.06 -11.09 11.15
N PHE A 94 8.37 -9.83 10.89
CA PHE A 94 9.73 -9.34 10.71
C PHE A 94 10.06 -8.39 11.84
N MET A 95 11.25 -8.53 12.40
CA MET A 95 11.76 -7.70 13.47
C MET A 95 12.85 -6.81 12.90
N TYR A 96 12.76 -5.51 13.12
CA TYR A 96 13.70 -4.53 12.63
C TYR A 96 14.30 -3.68 13.75
N LYS A 97 15.50 -3.17 13.49
CA LYS A 97 16.18 -2.13 14.25
C LYS A 97 16.36 -0.91 13.37
N GLN A 98 15.97 0.24 13.89
CA GLN A 98 16.08 1.52 13.21
C GLN A 98 17.22 2.34 13.81
N SER A 99 18.08 2.87 12.94
CA SER A 99 19.10 3.87 13.29
C SER A 99 18.84 5.17 12.55
N THR A 100 19.73 6.16 12.67
CA THR A 100 19.61 7.44 11.95
C THR A 100 19.76 7.30 10.44
N SER A 101 20.47 6.26 9.97
CA SER A 101 20.80 6.07 8.55
C SER A 101 20.43 4.69 7.99
N LYS A 102 20.01 3.72 8.81
CA LYS A 102 19.69 2.36 8.35
C LYS A 102 18.41 1.80 8.95
N LEU A 103 17.75 0.94 8.19
CA LEU A 103 16.81 -0.06 8.68
C LEU A 103 17.50 -1.43 8.58
N GLU A 104 17.59 -2.14 9.70
CA GLU A 104 18.26 -3.43 9.80
C GLU A 104 17.24 -4.52 10.19
N ILE A 105 17.27 -5.67 9.53
CA ILE A 105 16.52 -6.85 9.95
C ILE A 105 17.27 -7.58 11.08
N THR A 106 16.54 -7.80 12.16
CA THR A 106 17.02 -8.51 13.37
C THR A 106 16.45 -9.92 13.46
N GLY A 107 15.31 -10.17 12.80
CA GLY A 107 14.71 -11.50 12.76
C GLY A 107 13.52 -11.62 11.82
N LEU A 108 13.16 -12.86 11.52
CA LEU A 108 12.01 -13.26 10.72
C LEU A 108 11.39 -14.50 11.36
N ILE A 109 10.08 -14.46 11.57
CA ILE A 109 9.26 -15.60 11.97
C ILE A 109 8.28 -15.87 10.83
N THR A 110 8.31 -17.08 10.30
CA THR A 110 7.31 -17.62 9.38
C THR A 110 6.57 -18.77 10.06
N PRO A 111 5.48 -19.28 9.48
CA PRO A 111 4.82 -20.49 10.01
C PRO A 111 5.74 -21.71 10.15
N ASP A 112 6.79 -21.79 9.31
CA ASP A 112 7.64 -22.97 9.21
C ASP A 112 8.97 -22.83 9.96
N ALA A 113 9.46 -21.60 10.13
CA ALA A 113 10.79 -21.37 10.68
C ALA A 113 10.94 -19.98 11.32
N THR A 114 11.95 -19.86 12.18
CA THR A 114 12.43 -18.60 12.73
C THR A 114 13.89 -18.40 12.36
N LEU A 115 14.22 -17.23 11.87
CA LEU A 115 15.57 -16.70 11.68
C LEU A 115 15.79 -15.59 12.71
N ASN A 116 16.87 -15.67 13.47
CA ASN A 116 17.23 -14.69 14.47
C ASN A 116 18.67 -14.23 14.25
N LEU A 117 18.84 -12.99 13.79
CA LEU A 117 20.14 -12.39 13.44
C LEU A 117 20.73 -11.65 14.65
N SER A 118 20.81 -12.34 15.78
CA SER A 118 21.23 -11.77 17.07
C SER A 118 22.72 -11.48 17.19
N ALA A 119 23.56 -12.18 16.41
CA ALA A 119 25.02 -12.00 16.45
C ALA A 119 25.47 -10.83 15.56
N ASN A 120 24.85 -10.68 14.38
CA ASN A 120 25.03 -9.53 13.50
C ASN A 120 23.74 -9.30 12.70
N ASN A 121 23.08 -8.17 12.94
CA ASN A 121 21.85 -7.80 12.23
C ASN A 121 22.15 -7.58 10.74
N GLY A 122 21.14 -7.74 9.88
CA GLY A 122 21.31 -7.55 8.44
C GLY A 122 20.77 -6.21 7.97
N THR A 123 21.48 -5.51 7.11
CA THR A 123 21.01 -4.25 6.51
C THR A 123 19.87 -4.53 5.53
N PHE A 124 18.67 -4.00 5.81
CA PHE A 124 17.55 -4.04 4.88
C PHE A 124 17.69 -2.92 3.84
N ILE A 125 18.01 -1.70 4.29
CA ILE A 125 18.34 -0.55 3.43
C ILE A 125 19.12 0.51 4.22
N SER A 126 20.06 1.18 3.56
CA SER A 126 20.69 2.41 4.04
C SER A 126 20.08 3.62 3.34
N TYR A 127 19.88 4.70 4.09
CA TYR A 127 19.28 5.94 3.60
C TYR A 127 20.32 7.07 3.48
N PRO A 128 20.16 7.98 2.50
CA PRO A 128 19.24 7.89 1.37
C PRO A 128 19.72 6.86 0.33
N ALA A 129 18.78 6.21 -0.37
CA ALA A 129 19.08 5.34 -1.50
C ALA A 129 18.54 5.95 -2.80
N ALA A 130 19.43 6.22 -3.74
CA ALA A 130 19.12 6.71 -5.10
C ALA A 130 19.67 5.73 -6.14
N PHE A 131 19.28 5.88 -7.41
CA PHE A 131 19.74 5.00 -8.49
C PHE A 131 21.28 4.91 -8.53
N GLY A 132 21.80 3.68 -8.67
CA GLY A 132 23.23 3.39 -8.58
C GLY A 132 23.75 3.12 -7.16
N TYR A 133 22.94 3.29 -6.12
CA TYR A 133 23.24 2.83 -4.76
C TYR A 133 23.54 1.32 -4.75
N THR A 134 24.58 0.91 -4.02
CA THR A 134 24.90 -0.48 -3.76
C THR A 134 25.58 -0.62 -2.40
N GLU A 135 25.24 -1.67 -1.66
CA GLU A 135 25.83 -2.03 -0.38
C GLU A 135 25.89 -3.54 -0.23
N THR A 136 26.99 -4.04 0.32
CA THR A 136 27.14 -5.43 0.75
C THR A 136 27.34 -5.45 2.26
N ASP A 137 26.51 -6.25 2.93
CA ASP A 137 26.53 -6.43 4.37
C ASP A 137 26.69 -7.91 4.73
N GLN A 138 27.21 -8.18 5.93
CA GLN A 138 27.27 -9.53 6.49
C GLN A 138 26.25 -9.65 7.61
N ALA A 139 25.55 -10.78 7.69
CA ALA A 139 24.58 -11.03 8.75
C ALA A 139 24.79 -12.43 9.34
N GLN A 140 24.52 -12.57 10.64
CA GLN A 140 24.80 -13.79 11.39
C GLN A 140 23.81 -13.99 12.54
N GLY A 141 23.46 -15.25 12.78
CA GLY A 141 22.71 -15.64 13.96
C GLY A 141 22.32 -17.10 13.92
N THR A 142 21.06 -17.40 14.24
CA THR A 142 20.53 -18.75 14.36
C THR A 142 19.27 -18.93 13.54
N PHE A 143 18.97 -20.17 13.17
CA PHE A 143 17.67 -20.56 12.63
C PHE A 143 17.06 -21.70 13.45
N THR A 144 15.74 -21.81 13.43
CA THR A 144 14.99 -22.87 14.10
C THR A 144 13.75 -23.22 13.28
N SER A 145 13.52 -24.50 13.04
CA SER A 145 12.29 -25.04 12.46
C SER A 145 11.90 -26.32 13.20
N THR A 146 10.80 -26.95 12.79
CA THR A 146 10.37 -28.26 13.30
C THR A 146 11.34 -29.39 12.93
N THR A 147 12.09 -29.23 11.83
CA THR A 147 12.97 -30.27 11.28
C THR A 147 14.43 -30.07 11.67
N ALA A 148 14.91 -28.83 11.83
CA ALA A 148 16.31 -28.54 12.12
C ALA A 148 16.48 -27.20 12.85
N ASN A 149 17.57 -27.08 13.60
CA ASN A 149 18.01 -25.82 14.18
C ASN A 149 19.54 -25.71 14.09
N GLY A 150 20.05 -24.50 14.13
CA GLY A 150 21.48 -24.27 13.96
C GLY A 150 21.86 -22.82 13.79
N LEU A 151 23.07 -22.60 13.29
CA LEU A 151 23.62 -21.28 13.02
C LEU A 151 23.37 -20.90 11.56
N CYS A 152 23.29 -19.61 11.29
CA CYS A 152 23.26 -19.08 9.93
C CYS A 152 24.26 -17.92 9.80
N LYS A 153 24.91 -17.85 8.65
CA LYS A 153 25.81 -16.74 8.30
C LYS A 153 25.73 -16.49 6.80
N GLY A 154 25.73 -15.23 6.41
CA GLY A 154 25.53 -14.89 5.01
C GLY A 154 25.79 -13.45 4.66
N THR A 155 25.56 -13.16 3.39
CA THR A 155 25.72 -11.84 2.80
C THR A 155 24.37 -11.27 2.39
N ILE A 156 24.17 -9.98 2.55
CA ILE A 156 23.03 -9.24 2.01
C ILE A 156 23.58 -8.20 1.04
N ASN A 157 23.21 -8.30 -0.23
CA ASN A 157 23.56 -7.29 -1.25
C ASN A 157 22.31 -6.49 -1.57
N VAL A 158 22.33 -5.18 -1.31
CA VAL A 158 21.23 -4.27 -1.60
C VAL A 158 21.68 -3.28 -2.67
N SER A 159 20.88 -3.09 -3.72
CA SER A 159 21.19 -2.13 -4.77
C SER A 159 19.95 -1.45 -5.34
N ALA A 160 20.13 -0.20 -5.79
CA ALA A 160 19.14 0.53 -6.57
C ALA A 160 19.44 0.34 -8.06
N ASP A 161 19.07 -0.83 -8.57
CA ASP A 161 19.60 -1.40 -9.82
C ASP A 161 18.85 -0.96 -11.09
N ALA A 162 17.65 -0.38 -10.93
CA ALA A 162 16.86 0.11 -12.05
C ALA A 162 16.04 1.35 -11.66
N SER A 163 15.79 2.22 -12.63
CA SER A 163 14.82 3.32 -12.52
C SER A 163 14.07 3.52 -13.83
N GLY A 164 12.81 3.95 -13.75
CA GLY A 164 12.00 4.14 -14.96
C GLY A 164 10.49 4.20 -14.70
N THR A 165 9.69 3.70 -15.64
CA THR A 165 8.23 3.72 -15.56
C THR A 165 7.69 2.34 -15.21
N LEU A 166 6.92 2.23 -14.12
CA LEU A 166 6.23 1.00 -13.74
C LEU A 166 4.81 0.99 -14.33
N ILE A 167 4.50 -0.03 -15.13
CA ILE A 167 3.14 -0.33 -15.54
C ILE A 167 2.67 -1.50 -14.69
N LEU A 168 1.64 -1.31 -13.87
CA LEU A 168 1.12 -2.32 -12.96
C LEU A 168 -0.40 -2.45 -13.15
N GLY A 169 -0.84 -3.54 -13.78
CA GLY A 169 -2.22 -3.66 -14.24
C GLY A 169 -2.57 -2.52 -15.19
N SER A 170 -3.64 -1.78 -14.89
CA SER A 170 -4.08 -0.60 -15.66
C SER A 170 -3.39 0.71 -15.27
N SER A 171 -2.53 0.71 -14.24
CA SER A 171 -1.90 1.92 -13.71
C SER A 171 -0.48 2.10 -14.22
N THR A 172 -0.08 3.36 -14.42
CA THR A 172 1.26 3.74 -14.86
C THR A 172 1.86 4.73 -13.87
N TYR A 173 3.03 4.39 -13.31
CA TYR A 173 3.77 5.20 -12.35
C TYR A 173 5.10 5.63 -12.97
N PRO A 174 5.29 6.93 -13.27
CA PRO A 174 6.56 7.44 -13.75
C PRO A 174 7.59 7.54 -12.61
N ASN A 175 8.87 7.66 -12.96
CA ASN A 175 9.96 7.94 -12.02
C ASN A 175 10.08 6.95 -10.86
N VAL A 176 9.86 5.67 -11.10
CA VAL A 176 9.98 4.60 -10.11
C VAL A 176 11.43 4.18 -9.95
N LEU A 177 11.90 4.09 -8.71
CA LEU A 177 13.17 3.48 -8.32
C LEU A 177 12.94 2.05 -7.85
N ARG A 178 13.72 1.08 -8.36
CA ARG A 178 13.71 -0.29 -7.87
C ARG A 178 14.89 -0.53 -6.94
N ILE A 179 14.59 -1.07 -5.76
CA ILE A 179 15.59 -1.68 -4.86
C ILE A 179 15.55 -3.18 -5.03
N LYS A 180 16.71 -3.77 -5.27
CA LYS A 180 16.97 -5.21 -5.29
C LYS A 180 17.74 -5.60 -4.04
N SER A 181 17.30 -6.65 -3.35
CA SER A 181 18.04 -7.28 -2.25
C SER A 181 18.30 -8.74 -2.59
N VAL A 182 19.56 -9.17 -2.54
CA VAL A 182 19.95 -10.58 -2.71
C VAL A 182 20.66 -11.05 -1.45
N GLN A 183 19.99 -11.93 -0.72
CA GLN A 183 20.48 -12.53 0.51
C GLN A 183 20.98 -13.94 0.20
N ASN A 184 22.21 -14.26 0.62
CA ASN A 184 22.78 -15.59 0.51
C ASN A 184 23.25 -16.03 1.89
N PHE A 185 22.49 -16.91 2.53
CA PHE A 185 22.82 -17.48 3.83
C PHE A 185 23.19 -18.94 3.70
N SER A 186 24.27 -19.31 4.38
CA SER A 186 24.61 -20.70 4.66
C SER A 186 24.12 -21.08 6.04
N LEU A 187 23.65 -22.31 6.18
CA LEU A 187 23.18 -22.92 7.42
C LEU A 187 24.22 -23.89 7.94
N TYR A 188 24.34 -23.99 9.26
CA TYR A 188 25.36 -24.78 9.94
C TYR A 188 24.77 -25.47 11.16
N LEU A 189 25.35 -26.58 11.58
CA LEU A 189 24.99 -27.22 12.84
C LEU A 189 25.32 -26.30 14.03
N PRO A 190 24.60 -26.41 15.17
CA PRO A 190 24.83 -25.57 16.34
C PRO A 190 26.29 -25.54 16.85
N ASN A 191 27.05 -26.62 16.63
CA ASN A 191 28.43 -26.76 17.08
C ASN A 191 29.49 -26.31 16.05
N ASP A 192 29.13 -25.96 14.80
CA ASP A 192 30.07 -25.42 13.82
C ASP A 192 30.19 -23.89 13.94
N THR A 193 30.74 -23.44 15.05
CA THR A 193 30.96 -22.01 15.32
C THR A 193 32.05 -21.39 14.44
N THR A 194 32.79 -22.22 13.69
CA THR A 194 33.79 -21.80 12.70
C THR A 194 33.20 -21.57 11.30
N PHE A 195 31.94 -21.95 11.08
CA PHE A 195 31.22 -21.80 9.81
C PHE A 195 31.93 -22.50 8.64
N MET A 196 32.53 -23.67 8.88
CA MET A 196 33.34 -24.37 7.87
C MET A 196 32.56 -25.41 7.05
N PHE A 197 31.49 -25.97 7.61
CA PHE A 197 30.75 -27.10 7.03
C PHE A 197 29.27 -26.74 6.86
N PRO A 198 28.91 -26.00 5.79
CA PRO A 198 27.53 -25.64 5.55
C PRO A 198 26.68 -26.88 5.28
N ILE A 199 25.54 -26.99 5.95
CA ILE A 199 24.56 -28.08 5.79
C ILE A 199 23.41 -27.72 4.85
N GLY A 200 23.36 -26.47 4.41
CA GLY A 200 22.34 -25.99 3.50
C GLY A 200 22.48 -24.50 3.22
N THR A 201 21.61 -23.99 2.35
CA THR A 201 21.58 -22.60 1.91
C THR A 201 20.17 -22.05 1.86
N ILE A 202 20.06 -20.75 2.06
CA ILE A 202 18.86 -19.95 1.82
C ILE A 202 19.29 -18.79 0.92
N VAL A 203 18.68 -18.73 -0.26
CA VAL A 203 18.85 -17.61 -1.19
C VAL A 203 17.53 -16.87 -1.30
N ASN A 204 17.50 -15.59 -0.94
CA ASN A 204 16.32 -14.73 -1.10
C ASN A 204 16.64 -13.58 -2.04
N THR A 205 15.91 -13.48 -3.14
CA THR A 205 15.95 -12.34 -4.04
C THR A 205 14.65 -11.56 -3.92
N ALA A 206 14.73 -10.31 -3.49
CA ALA A 206 13.58 -9.42 -3.35
C ALA A 206 13.72 -8.16 -4.19
N TYR A 207 12.61 -7.68 -4.72
CA TYR A 207 12.51 -6.40 -5.43
C TYR A 207 11.43 -5.53 -4.77
N SER A 208 11.67 -4.23 -4.70
CA SER A 208 10.69 -3.25 -4.22
C SER A 208 10.73 -1.98 -5.07
N TYR A 209 9.58 -1.54 -5.53
CA TYR A 209 9.40 -0.45 -6.49
C TYR A 209 8.83 0.77 -5.78
N TYR A 210 9.59 1.86 -5.69
CA TYR A 210 9.21 3.09 -4.99
C TYR A 210 9.02 4.23 -5.97
N ASP A 211 7.99 5.06 -5.76
CA ASP A 211 7.90 6.40 -6.33
C ASP A 211 8.12 7.45 -5.23
N SER A 212 8.03 8.73 -5.58
CA SER A 212 8.15 9.84 -4.63
C SER A 212 6.82 10.23 -3.97
N ALA A 213 5.69 9.69 -4.44
CA ALA A 213 4.36 10.04 -3.97
C ALA A 213 3.89 9.14 -2.82
N HIS A 214 4.37 7.91 -2.76
CA HIS A 214 3.96 6.91 -1.79
C HIS A 214 5.11 6.51 -0.88
N LYS A 215 4.81 6.48 0.42
CA LYS A 215 5.78 6.10 1.46
C LYS A 215 6.30 4.67 1.27
N PHE A 216 5.41 3.74 0.90
CA PHE A 216 5.67 2.32 0.77
C PHE A 216 5.79 1.87 -0.70
N PRO A 217 6.43 0.72 -0.98
CA PRO A 217 6.57 0.23 -2.34
C PRO A 217 5.22 0.05 -3.05
N LEU A 218 5.14 0.47 -4.31
CA LEU A 218 4.02 0.21 -5.22
C LEU A 218 3.86 -1.29 -5.53
N LEU A 219 5.00 -1.99 -5.65
CA LEU A 219 5.10 -3.41 -5.92
C LEU A 219 6.29 -3.97 -5.14
N SER A 220 6.12 -5.13 -4.53
CA SER A 220 7.19 -5.89 -3.88
C SER A 220 7.11 -7.35 -4.27
N THR A 221 8.26 -7.96 -4.54
CA THR A 221 8.37 -9.39 -4.83
C THR A 221 9.49 -10.03 -4.04
N THR A 222 9.36 -11.33 -3.80
CA THR A 222 10.39 -12.16 -3.19
C THR A 222 10.37 -13.53 -3.85
N GLN A 223 11.56 -14.06 -4.07
CA GLN A 223 11.78 -15.46 -4.38
C GLN A 223 12.78 -16.01 -3.37
N VAL A 224 12.36 -17.05 -2.66
CA VAL A 224 13.19 -17.75 -1.69
C VAL A 224 13.46 -19.15 -2.21
N ILE A 225 14.74 -19.53 -2.28
CA ILE A 225 15.20 -20.87 -2.61
C ILE A 225 15.90 -21.43 -1.39
N ILE A 226 15.40 -22.55 -0.88
CA ILE A 226 15.95 -23.25 0.29
C ILE A 226 16.50 -24.59 -0.17
N ASN A 227 17.73 -24.90 0.23
CA ASN A 227 18.37 -26.18 -0.03
C ASN A 227 19.03 -26.70 1.24
N VAL A 228 18.46 -27.73 1.85
CA VAL A 228 18.99 -28.39 3.04
C VAL A 228 18.88 -29.90 2.84
N PRO A 229 19.86 -30.52 2.15
CA PRO A 229 19.77 -31.93 1.77
C PRO A 229 19.60 -32.88 2.96
N LEU A 230 20.23 -32.57 4.10
CA LEU A 230 20.10 -33.36 5.33
C LEU A 230 18.67 -33.38 5.90
N ALA A 231 17.86 -32.37 5.57
CA ALA A 231 16.46 -32.29 5.95
C ALA A 231 15.51 -32.75 4.83
N GLY A 232 16.03 -33.31 3.74
CA GLY A 232 15.25 -33.71 2.56
C GLY A 232 14.75 -32.56 1.69
N ILE A 233 15.19 -31.32 1.97
CA ILE A 233 14.77 -30.12 1.22
C ILE A 233 15.78 -29.89 0.09
N ASN A 234 15.34 -30.09 -1.16
CA ASN A 234 16.19 -29.93 -2.34
C ASN A 234 15.66 -28.81 -3.23
N ASN A 235 16.32 -27.64 -3.17
CA ASN A 235 15.98 -26.44 -3.95
C ASN A 235 14.48 -26.06 -3.95
N GLN A 236 13.83 -26.13 -2.78
CA GLN A 236 12.45 -25.71 -2.65
C GLN A 236 12.35 -24.20 -2.92
N THR A 237 11.49 -23.82 -3.88
CA THR A 237 11.30 -22.44 -4.29
C THR A 237 9.94 -21.92 -3.87
N THR A 238 9.91 -20.78 -3.19
CA THR A 238 8.69 -20.05 -2.82
C THR A 238 8.75 -18.66 -3.43
N ASN A 239 7.65 -18.24 -4.07
CA ASN A 239 7.51 -16.91 -4.64
C ASN A 239 6.39 -16.16 -3.92
N GLY A 240 6.58 -14.86 -3.69
CA GLY A 240 5.58 -13.97 -3.15
C GLY A 240 5.60 -12.64 -3.88
N ALA A 241 4.42 -12.07 -4.11
CA ALA A 241 4.27 -10.73 -4.67
C ALA A 241 3.08 -10.01 -4.05
N GLN A 242 3.29 -8.75 -3.71
CA GLN A 242 2.27 -7.85 -3.18
C GLN A 242 2.37 -6.50 -3.85
N ALA A 243 1.26 -5.81 -3.98
CA ALA A 243 1.23 -4.42 -4.44
C ALA A 243 0.46 -3.54 -3.46
N LEU A 244 0.84 -2.27 -3.43
CA LEU A 244 0.11 -1.25 -2.69
C LEU A 244 -1.27 -1.09 -3.33
N ASN A 245 -2.31 -1.36 -2.56
CA ASN A 245 -3.67 -1.09 -2.96
C ASN A 245 -3.94 0.41 -2.79
N LEU A 246 -3.63 1.14 -3.86
CA LEU A 246 -4.12 2.49 -4.05
C LEU A 246 -5.60 2.38 -4.36
N THR A 247 -6.42 2.33 -3.30
CA THR A 247 -7.86 2.55 -3.45
C THR A 247 -8.02 3.93 -4.07
N THR A 248 -8.11 4.00 -5.38
CA THR A 248 -8.67 5.18 -6.02
C THR A 248 -10.08 5.24 -5.46
N LEU A 249 -10.45 6.38 -4.87
CA LEU A 249 -11.87 6.73 -4.78
C LEU A 249 -12.33 6.78 -6.23
N SER A 250 -12.76 5.64 -6.76
CA SER A 250 -13.24 5.53 -8.11
C SER A 250 -14.39 6.53 -8.24
N THR A 251 -14.17 7.58 -9.03
CA THR A 251 -15.28 8.37 -9.57
C THR A 251 -16.01 7.58 -10.68
N GLY A 252 -15.54 6.37 -11.00
CA GLY A 252 -16.24 5.39 -11.82
C GLY A 252 -17.41 4.78 -11.08
N ASP A 253 -18.46 5.58 -10.87
CA ASP A 253 -19.75 5.44 -11.58
C ASP A 253 -20.72 6.55 -11.15
N LEU A 254 -20.32 7.82 -11.30
CA LEU A 254 -21.21 8.98 -11.12
C LEU A 254 -22.32 9.04 -12.20
N THR A 255 -22.26 8.18 -13.21
CA THR A 255 -23.29 8.01 -14.25
C THR A 255 -24.40 7.05 -13.81
N ALA A 256 -24.11 5.99 -13.05
CA ALA A 256 -25.13 5.06 -12.56
C ALA A 256 -25.95 5.59 -11.36
N ARG A 257 -25.48 6.63 -10.66
CA ARG A 257 -26.18 7.23 -9.50
C ARG A 257 -26.90 8.57 -9.75
N LYS A 258 -27.05 9.00 -11.01
CA LYS A 258 -27.93 10.14 -11.38
C LYS A 258 -29.42 9.78 -11.46
N LYS A 259 -29.88 8.79 -10.68
CA LYS A 259 -31.30 8.70 -10.27
C LYS A 259 -31.49 9.34 -8.89
N GLY A 260 -30.87 10.49 -8.65
CA GLY A 260 -31.24 11.31 -7.50
C GLY A 260 -32.69 11.77 -7.62
N LEU A 261 -33.37 11.92 -6.49
CA LEU A 261 -34.73 12.43 -6.39
C LEU A 261 -34.84 13.79 -7.12
N LYS A 262 -35.46 13.77 -8.30
CA LYS A 262 -35.70 14.98 -9.11
C LYS A 262 -37.00 15.60 -8.66
N ILE A 263 -36.93 16.84 -8.21
CA ILE A 263 -38.07 17.61 -7.72
C ILE A 263 -38.36 18.81 -8.61
N TYR A 264 -39.63 19.13 -8.79
CA TYR A 264 -40.09 20.30 -9.53
C TYR A 264 -41.41 20.85 -8.98
N PRO A 265 -41.70 22.15 -9.14
CA PRO A 265 -40.75 23.18 -9.53
C PRO A 265 -39.67 23.41 -8.46
N ASN A 266 -38.50 23.89 -8.85
CA ASN A 266 -37.48 24.41 -7.94
C ASN A 266 -36.83 25.63 -8.61
N PRO A 267 -37.04 26.87 -8.12
CA PRO A 267 -37.72 27.23 -6.88
C PRO A 267 -39.24 26.93 -6.86
N ALA A 268 -39.75 26.51 -5.71
CA ALA A 268 -41.14 26.07 -5.48
C ALA A 268 -41.96 27.15 -4.76
N GLN A 269 -43.28 27.17 -4.99
CA GLN A 269 -44.20 28.11 -4.35
C GLN A 269 -45.16 27.38 -3.41
N ASP A 270 -46.07 26.55 -3.93
CA ASP A 270 -47.10 25.91 -3.11
C ASP A 270 -46.86 24.41 -2.88
N PHE A 271 -46.29 23.73 -3.88
CA PHE A 271 -46.05 22.29 -3.82
C PHE A 271 -44.74 21.90 -4.53
N ILE A 272 -44.26 20.71 -4.20
CA ILE A 272 -43.16 20.02 -4.89
C ILE A 272 -43.70 18.70 -5.42
N GLU A 273 -43.32 18.35 -6.63
CA GLU A 273 -43.63 17.10 -7.31
C GLU A 273 -42.34 16.33 -7.62
N PHE A 274 -42.38 15.00 -7.49
CA PHE A 274 -41.24 14.12 -7.76
C PHE A 274 -41.31 13.56 -9.20
N LYS A 275 -40.21 13.64 -9.95
CA LYS A 275 -40.11 13.11 -11.32
C LYS A 275 -39.66 11.64 -11.30
N GLY A 276 -40.52 10.72 -11.74
CA GLY A 276 -40.19 9.30 -11.86
C GLY A 276 -41.33 8.39 -11.39
N LYS A 277 -41.00 7.17 -10.97
CA LYS A 277 -41.96 6.23 -10.36
C LYS A 277 -42.22 6.64 -8.91
N THR A 278 -43.32 7.35 -8.66
CA THR A 278 -43.68 7.92 -7.35
C THR A 278 -44.63 7.06 -6.53
N GLU A 279 -45.12 5.96 -7.12
CA GLU A 279 -46.12 5.04 -6.54
C GLU A 279 -45.70 4.42 -5.20
N ASN A 280 -44.38 4.33 -4.96
CA ASN A 280 -43.81 3.70 -3.77
C ASN A 280 -43.42 4.72 -2.69
N TYR A 281 -43.54 6.03 -2.92
CA TYR A 281 -43.25 7.03 -1.90
C TYR A 281 -44.41 7.13 -0.90
N SER A 282 -44.08 7.16 0.39
CA SER A 282 -45.08 7.22 1.47
C SER A 282 -45.02 8.54 2.22
N THR A 283 -43.85 8.89 2.75
CA THR A 283 -43.66 10.01 3.67
C THR A 283 -42.52 10.90 3.19
N ALA A 284 -42.74 12.21 3.25
CA ALA A 284 -41.73 13.23 3.03
C ALA A 284 -41.44 13.98 4.33
N LYS A 285 -40.16 14.13 4.66
CA LYS A 285 -39.65 14.95 5.77
C LYS A 285 -38.91 16.14 5.20
N ILE A 286 -39.17 17.32 5.74
CA ILE A 286 -38.56 18.58 5.31
C ILE A 286 -37.70 19.11 6.45
N TYR A 287 -36.44 19.41 6.15
CA TYR A 287 -35.45 19.92 7.08
C TYR A 287 -34.96 21.29 6.64
N SER A 288 -34.62 22.15 7.60
CA SER A 288 -33.91 23.41 7.36
C SER A 288 -32.43 23.16 7.04
N LEU A 289 -31.70 24.22 6.65
CA LEU A 289 -30.28 24.13 6.28
C LEU A 289 -29.36 23.66 7.41
N ASP A 290 -29.75 23.89 8.66
CA ASP A 290 -29.07 23.44 9.88
C ASP A 290 -29.47 22.00 10.29
N GLY A 291 -30.31 21.32 9.50
CA GLY A 291 -30.69 19.93 9.71
C GLY A 291 -31.86 19.70 10.67
N LYS A 292 -32.51 20.76 11.17
CA LYS A 292 -33.71 20.62 12.01
C LYS A 292 -34.92 20.16 11.19
N LEU A 293 -35.66 19.18 11.69
CA LEU A 293 -36.91 18.73 11.07
C LEU A 293 -37.99 19.82 11.23
N ILE A 294 -38.49 20.31 10.09
CA ILE A 294 -39.47 21.41 10.01
C ILE A 294 -40.88 20.89 9.75
N LYS A 295 -41.03 19.88 8.89
CA LYS A 295 -42.35 19.33 8.53
C LYS A 295 -42.25 17.85 8.16
N THR A 296 -43.27 17.09 8.51
CA THR A 296 -43.53 15.75 7.96
C THR A 296 -44.85 15.78 7.21
N SER A 297 -44.88 15.25 5.99
CA SER A 297 -46.05 15.25 5.12
C SER A 297 -46.18 13.92 4.41
N ASP A 298 -47.41 13.45 4.23
CA ASP A 298 -47.67 12.33 3.32
C ASP A 298 -47.42 12.75 1.87
N VAL A 299 -46.92 11.82 1.07
CA VAL A 299 -46.79 12.01 -0.38
C VAL A 299 -48.07 11.55 -1.05
N LYS A 300 -48.88 12.50 -1.56
CA LYS A 300 -50.14 12.20 -2.25
C LYS A 300 -49.98 12.46 -3.75
N ALA A 301 -50.17 11.43 -4.56
CA ALA A 301 -50.00 11.48 -6.02
C ALA A 301 -48.66 12.10 -6.46
N GLY A 302 -47.56 11.76 -5.75
CA GLY A 302 -46.22 12.27 -6.05
C GLY A 302 -45.99 13.74 -5.67
N LYS A 303 -46.91 14.38 -4.94
CA LYS A 303 -46.82 15.79 -4.51
C LYS A 303 -46.70 15.94 -3.00
N VAL A 304 -46.03 17.01 -2.58
CA VAL A 304 -45.87 17.46 -1.19
C VAL A 304 -46.21 18.94 -1.10
N GLN A 305 -47.09 19.30 -0.15
CA GLN A 305 -47.53 20.68 0.07
C GLN A 305 -46.56 21.46 0.96
N ILE A 306 -46.09 22.60 0.47
CA ILE A 306 -45.07 23.45 1.10
C ILE A 306 -45.46 24.93 1.23
N SER A 307 -46.69 25.30 0.87
CA SER A 307 -47.19 26.69 0.88
C SER A 307 -46.99 27.40 2.23
N GLU A 308 -47.08 26.65 3.33
CA GLU A 308 -46.92 27.12 4.71
C GLU A 308 -45.46 27.42 5.11
N LEU A 309 -44.47 27.00 4.30
CA LEU A 309 -43.07 27.21 4.64
C LEU A 309 -42.62 28.64 4.29
N PRO A 310 -41.85 29.31 5.17
CA PRO A 310 -41.22 30.59 4.83
C PRO A 310 -40.28 30.49 3.61
N PRO A 311 -40.04 31.60 2.89
CA PRO A 311 -39.05 31.65 1.82
C PRO A 311 -37.64 31.34 2.34
N ALA A 312 -37.11 30.17 2.00
CA ALA A 312 -35.76 29.73 2.36
C ALA A 312 -35.36 28.51 1.53
N ALA A 313 -34.12 28.04 1.71
CA ALA A 313 -33.69 26.74 1.19
C ALA A 313 -33.93 25.64 2.22
N TYR A 314 -34.38 24.48 1.74
CA TYR A 314 -34.72 23.31 2.57
C TYR A 314 -34.18 22.03 1.93
N PHE A 315 -34.04 21.00 2.76
CA PHE A 315 -33.86 19.62 2.31
C PHE A 315 -35.17 18.86 2.44
N ILE A 316 -35.53 18.10 1.42
CA ILE A 316 -36.65 17.15 1.45
C ILE A 316 -36.10 15.74 1.35
N GLU A 317 -36.51 14.88 2.28
CA GLU A 317 -36.19 13.46 2.35
C GLU A 317 -37.47 12.66 2.14
N VAL A 318 -37.45 11.70 1.22
CA VAL A 318 -38.62 10.87 0.90
C VAL A 318 -38.31 9.42 1.19
N SER A 319 -39.19 8.78 1.98
CA SER A 319 -39.13 7.36 2.28
C SER A 319 -40.05 6.57 1.37
N ALA A 320 -39.56 5.43 0.87
CA ALA A 320 -40.34 4.49 0.09
C ALA A 320 -40.93 3.37 0.97
N LYS A 321 -42.06 2.80 0.56
CA LYS A 321 -42.74 1.69 1.24
C LYS A 321 -41.90 0.41 1.32
N ASP A 322 -40.93 0.24 0.41
CA ASP A 322 -40.15 -1.01 0.25
C ASP A 322 -38.83 -1.05 1.06
N ASN A 323 -38.72 -0.33 2.18
CA ASN A 323 -37.51 -0.32 3.04
C ASN A 323 -36.18 0.06 2.34
N LYS A 324 -36.23 0.76 1.20
CA LYS A 324 -35.05 1.35 0.58
C LYS A 324 -34.59 2.58 1.35
N LYS A 325 -33.28 2.86 1.32
CA LYS A 325 -32.70 4.08 1.92
C LYS A 325 -33.48 5.31 1.44
N PRO A 326 -33.80 6.26 2.33
CA PRO A 326 -34.54 7.45 1.96
C PRO A 326 -33.72 8.29 0.96
N GLU A 327 -34.41 8.89 0.00
CA GLU A 327 -33.80 9.74 -1.01
C GLU A 327 -33.98 11.22 -0.61
N ALA A 328 -32.92 12.02 -0.72
CA ALA A 328 -32.95 13.43 -0.34
C ALA A 328 -32.65 14.37 -1.51
N SER A 329 -33.26 15.55 -1.50
CA SER A 329 -33.02 16.61 -2.48
C SER A 329 -33.15 17.99 -1.83
N LYS A 330 -32.48 18.99 -2.41
CA LYS A 330 -32.54 20.39 -1.93
C LYS A 330 -33.50 21.19 -2.80
N PHE A 331 -34.37 22.00 -2.18
CA PHE A 331 -35.22 22.95 -2.89
C PHE A 331 -35.17 24.36 -2.28
N ILE A 332 -35.61 25.32 -3.07
CA ILE A 332 -35.75 26.73 -2.69
C ILE A 332 -37.24 27.06 -2.67
N LYS A 333 -37.77 27.50 -1.53
CA LYS A 333 -39.13 28.07 -1.40
C LYS A 333 -39.07 29.56 -1.74
N LYS A 334 -39.93 30.01 -2.65
CA LYS A 334 -40.17 31.43 -2.93
C LYS A 334 -41.09 32.06 -1.91
#